data_AF-A0A7W7CL11-F1
#
_entry.id   AF-A0A7W7CL11-F1
#
_cell.length_a   1.000
_cell.length_b   1.000
_cell.length_c   1.000
_cell.angle_alpha   90.00
_cell.angle_beta   90.00
_cell.angle_gamma   90.00
#
_symmetry.space_group_name_H-M   'P 1'
#
loop_
_entity.id
_entity.type
_entity.pdbx_description
1 polymer ?
#
loop_
_entity_poly.entity_id
_entity_poly.type
_entity_poly.pdbx_seq_one_letter_code
_entity_poly.pdbx_strand_id
1 'polypeptide(L)'
;MKLKFKLGRPQIIALVIAGLAVVALLASRGGDGGNEGPGRLDNAAVRACDDFAAGQSAARSNSARLSLADKVTASAAESDNDPVRTRSMELGRQADEGNAAWRTAANALTRACQEAGWTAP
;
A
#
# COMPACT_ATOMS: atom_id res chain seq x y z
N MET A 1 28.68 17.88 -17.80
CA MET A 1 29.45 16.62 -17.91
C MET A 1 28.48 15.45 -17.88
N LYS A 2 28.42 14.62 -18.94
CA LYS A 2 27.56 13.42 -18.99
C LYS A 2 28.25 12.27 -18.25
N LEU A 3 27.88 12.02 -17.00
CA LEU A 3 28.33 10.87 -16.24
C LEU A 3 27.68 9.59 -16.82
N LYS A 4 28.40 8.91 -17.72
CA LYS A 4 28.06 7.54 -18.17
C LYS A 4 28.46 6.56 -17.08
N PHE A 5 27.60 6.33 -16.10
CA PHE A 5 27.78 5.26 -15.14
C PHE A 5 27.37 3.92 -15.79
N LYS A 6 28.35 3.13 -16.24
CA LYS A 6 28.16 1.71 -16.53
C LYS A 6 28.17 0.95 -15.20
N LEU A 7 27.01 0.83 -14.54
CA LEU A 7 26.89 -0.04 -13.37
C LEU A 7 26.94 -1.49 -13.83
N GLY A 8 27.95 -2.23 -13.36
CA GLY A 8 27.98 -3.68 -13.52
C GLY A 8 26.86 -4.33 -12.68
N ARG A 9 26.31 -5.45 -13.17
CA ARG A 9 25.32 -6.28 -12.46
C ARG A 9 25.58 -6.45 -10.95
N PRO A 10 26.81 -6.71 -10.45
CA PRO A 10 27.04 -6.82 -9.01
C PRO A 10 26.91 -5.50 -8.24
N GLN A 11 27.14 -4.34 -8.87
CA GLN A 11 26.98 -3.03 -8.23
C GLN A 11 25.51 -2.59 -8.18
N ILE A 12 24.69 -3.01 -9.14
CA ILE A 12 23.23 -2.81 -9.09
C ILE A 12 22.64 -3.60 -7.92
N ILE A 13 23.08 -4.85 -7.72
CA ILE A 13 22.62 -5.69 -6.61
C ILE A 13 23.00 -5.06 -5.26
N ALA A 14 24.23 -4.57 -5.13
CA ALA A 14 24.68 -3.90 -3.90
C ALA A 14 23.87 -2.62 -3.59
N LEU A 15 23.52 -1.82 -4.61
CA LEU A 15 22.70 -0.62 -4.44
C LEU A 15 21.24 -0.94 -4.08
N VAL A 16 20.68 -2.01 -4.64
CA VAL A 16 19.32 -2.48 -4.29
C VAL A 16 19.28 -2.95 -2.83
N ILE A 17 20.27 -3.70 -2.37
CA ILE A 17 20.34 -4.19 -0.99
C ILE A 17 20.57 -3.02 -0.01
N ALA A 18 21.44 -2.08 -0.34
CA ALA A 18 21.68 -0.89 0.48
C ALA A 18 20.45 0.03 0.56
N GLY A 19 19.71 0.19 -0.54
CA GLY A 19 18.43 0.92 -0.56
C GLY A 19 17.37 0.25 0.32
N LEU A 20 17.26 -1.08 0.26
CA LEU A 20 16.35 -1.87 1.10
C LEU A 20 16.65 -1.73 2.60
N ALA A 21 17.92 -1.66 2.99
CA ALA A 21 18.32 -1.51 4.39
C ALA A 21 17.94 -0.12 4.97
N VAL A 22 18.02 0.95 4.17
CA VAL A 22 17.66 2.30 4.63
C VAL A 22 16.14 2.45 4.78
N VAL A 23 15.34 1.82 3.91
CA VAL A 23 13.87 1.78 4.06
C VAL A 23 13.47 1.00 5.31
N ALA A 24 14.15 -0.11 5.63
CA ALA A 24 13.90 -0.88 6.84
C ALA A 24 14.28 -0.12 8.14
N LEU A 25 15.32 0.72 8.10
CA LEU A 25 15.75 1.54 9.24
C LEU A 25 14.87 2.77 9.47
N LEU A 26 14.22 3.31 8.43
CA LEU A 26 13.20 4.36 8.57
C LEU A 26 11.84 3.79 9.03
N ALA A 27 11.54 2.54 8.70
CA ALA A 27 10.35 1.84 9.22
C ALA A 27 10.45 1.43 10.70
N SER A 28 11.65 1.41 11.28
CA SER A 28 11.88 0.99 12.67
C SER A 28 12.05 2.15 13.67
N ARG A 29 11.91 3.41 13.23
CA ARG A 29 12.03 4.60 14.10
C ARG A 29 10.76 5.45 14.22
N GLY A 30 9.66 5.05 13.63
CA GLY A 30 8.39 5.77 13.73
C GLY A 30 7.25 4.81 14.05
N GLY A 31 6.87 4.75 15.33
CA GLY A 31 5.69 4.01 15.74
C GLY A 31 5.94 3.26 17.03
N ASP A 32 5.72 3.96 18.14
CA ASP A 32 5.09 3.36 19.31
C ASP A 32 3.73 2.84 18.84
N GLY A 33 3.76 1.72 18.11
CA GLY A 33 2.60 1.06 17.53
C GLY A 33 1.93 0.33 18.67
N GLY A 34 1.21 1.09 19.49
CA GLY A 34 0.09 0.55 20.23
C GLY A 34 -0.64 -0.39 19.29
N ASN A 35 -0.85 -1.61 19.74
CA ASN A 35 -1.59 -2.64 19.05
C ASN A 35 -3.06 -2.17 18.93
N GLU A 36 -3.30 -1.16 18.08
CA GLU A 36 -4.60 -0.79 17.58
C GLU A 36 -5.09 -2.06 16.89
N GLY A 37 -5.99 -2.76 17.58
CA GLY A 37 -6.58 -3.98 17.06
C GLY A 37 -7.20 -3.73 15.68
N PRO A 38 -7.75 -4.75 15.03
CA PRO A 38 -8.24 -4.68 13.65
C PRO A 38 -9.34 -3.63 13.37
N GLY A 39 -9.75 -2.86 14.38
CA GLY A 39 -10.88 -1.94 14.33
C GLY A 39 -12.20 -2.69 14.20
N ARG A 40 -13.30 -1.96 14.31
CA ARG A 40 -14.61 -2.48 13.90
C ARG A 40 -14.75 -2.23 12.41
N LEU A 41 -15.26 -3.22 11.67
CA LEU A 41 -15.62 -3.03 10.28
C LEU A 41 -16.91 -2.19 10.20
N ASP A 42 -16.78 -0.93 9.82
CA ASP A 42 -17.90 -0.03 9.55
C ASP A 42 -18.27 -0.02 8.05
N ASN A 43 -19.40 0.61 7.71
CA ASN A 43 -19.89 0.64 6.32
C ASN A 43 -18.95 1.33 5.33
N ALA A 44 -18.13 2.30 5.79
CA ALA A 44 -17.13 2.94 4.94
C ALA A 44 -15.91 2.03 4.73
N ALA A 45 -15.48 1.30 5.77
CA ALA A 45 -14.45 0.28 5.64
C ALA A 45 -14.86 -0.84 4.67
N VAL A 46 -16.11 -1.34 4.77
CA VAL A 46 -16.65 -2.34 3.82
C VAL A 46 -16.61 -1.80 2.40
N ARG A 47 -17.14 -0.59 2.16
CA ARG A 47 -17.13 0.05 0.84
C ARG A 47 -15.70 0.16 0.27
N ALA A 48 -14.73 0.56 1.09
CA ALA A 48 -13.34 0.66 0.66
C ALA A 48 -12.75 -0.71 0.26
N CYS A 49 -12.99 -1.75 1.06
CA CYS A 49 -12.54 -3.11 0.78
C CYS A 49 -13.21 -3.69 -0.48
N ASP A 50 -14.52 -3.47 -0.66
CA ASP A 50 -15.28 -3.90 -1.84
C ASP A 50 -14.82 -3.17 -3.11
N ASP A 51 -14.65 -1.85 -3.04
CA ASP A 51 -14.16 -1.03 -4.14
C ASP A 51 -12.78 -1.49 -4.59
N PHE A 52 -11.90 -1.78 -3.62
CA PHE A 52 -10.58 -2.31 -3.89
C PHE A 52 -10.65 -3.69 -4.57
N ALA A 53 -11.41 -4.62 -4.01
CA ALA A 53 -11.56 -5.97 -4.55
C ALA A 53 -12.12 -5.97 -5.99
N ALA A 54 -13.11 -5.13 -6.25
CA ALA A 54 -13.71 -4.98 -7.57
C ALA A 54 -12.73 -4.40 -8.61
N GLY A 55 -11.90 -3.44 -8.21
CA GLY A 55 -11.02 -2.70 -9.13
C GLY A 55 -9.63 -3.30 -9.31
N GLN A 56 -9.12 -4.08 -8.35
CA GLN A 56 -7.70 -4.46 -8.31
C GLN A 56 -7.27 -5.26 -9.54
N SER A 57 -8.12 -6.14 -10.07
CA SER A 57 -7.83 -6.97 -11.25
C SER A 57 -7.71 -6.16 -12.55
N ALA A 58 -8.40 -5.02 -12.61
CA ALA A 58 -8.42 -4.08 -13.73
C ALA A 58 -7.30 -3.02 -13.63
N ALA A 59 -6.74 -2.78 -12.43
CA ALA A 59 -5.70 -1.79 -12.15
C ALA A 59 -4.29 -2.20 -12.65
N ARG A 60 -4.16 -2.41 -13.97
CA ARG A 60 -2.93 -2.90 -14.61
C ARG A 60 -1.92 -1.79 -14.94
N SER A 61 -2.39 -0.58 -15.23
CA SER A 61 -1.55 0.60 -15.48
C SER A 61 -1.41 1.47 -14.23
N ASN A 62 -0.39 2.34 -14.18
CA ASN A 62 -0.23 3.31 -13.09
C ASN A 62 -1.46 4.21 -12.94
N SER A 63 -2.01 4.71 -14.06
CA SER A 63 -3.23 5.52 -14.04
C SER A 63 -4.41 4.79 -13.42
N ALA A 64 -4.62 3.51 -13.77
CA ALA A 64 -5.72 2.72 -13.23
C ALA A 64 -5.53 2.41 -11.73
N ARG A 65 -4.28 2.26 -11.27
CA ARG A 65 -3.97 2.09 -9.84
C ARG A 65 -4.22 3.36 -9.05
N LEU A 66 -3.80 4.50 -9.58
CA LEU A 66 -4.08 5.80 -8.97
C LEU A 66 -5.58 6.02 -8.85
N SER A 67 -6.34 5.85 -9.94
CA SER A 67 -7.80 6.00 -9.91
C SER A 67 -8.48 5.04 -8.92
N LEU A 68 -8.00 3.79 -8.85
CA LEU A 68 -8.51 2.84 -7.86
C LEU A 68 -8.18 3.27 -6.43
N ALA A 69 -6.92 3.66 -6.19
CA ALA A 69 -6.47 4.04 -4.86
C ALA A 69 -7.14 5.34 -4.38
N ASP A 70 -7.40 6.29 -5.27
CA ASP A 70 -8.17 7.49 -4.97
C ASP A 70 -9.60 7.13 -4.54
N LYS A 71 -10.26 6.23 -5.28
CA LYS A 71 -11.60 5.75 -4.94
C LYS A 71 -11.62 5.07 -3.56
N VAL A 72 -10.69 4.14 -3.34
CA VAL A 72 -10.58 3.38 -2.08
C VAL A 72 -10.26 4.31 -0.91
N THR A 73 -9.37 5.29 -1.10
CA THR A 73 -9.01 6.28 -0.08
C THR A 73 -10.20 7.18 0.25
N ALA A 74 -10.96 7.61 -0.76
CA ALA A 74 -12.17 8.41 -0.54
C ALA A 74 -13.21 7.62 0.27
N SER A 75 -13.44 6.35 -0.07
CA SER A 75 -14.34 5.47 0.69
C SER A 75 -13.84 5.26 2.13
N ALA A 76 -12.54 5.06 2.34
CA ALA A 76 -11.97 4.80 3.66
C ALA A 76 -11.83 6.07 4.53
N ALA A 77 -11.85 7.27 3.95
CA ALA A 77 -11.75 8.52 4.70
C ALA A 77 -12.93 8.75 5.66
N GLU A 78 -14.09 8.16 5.34
CA GLU A 78 -15.29 8.17 6.19
C GLU A 78 -15.28 7.09 7.29
N SER A 79 -14.28 6.21 7.29
CA SER A 79 -14.23 5.05 8.18
C SER A 79 -13.59 5.38 9.52
N ASP A 80 -14.15 4.80 10.58
CA ASP A 80 -13.58 4.78 11.93
C ASP A 80 -12.59 3.61 12.13
N ASN A 81 -12.37 2.81 11.08
CA ASN A 81 -11.38 1.73 11.06
C ASN A 81 -10.00 2.28 10.65
N ASP A 82 -9.24 2.72 11.65
CA ASP A 82 -7.91 3.30 11.48
C ASP A 82 -6.93 2.42 10.67
N PRO A 83 -6.86 1.09 10.88
CA PRO A 83 -6.05 0.21 10.04
C PRO A 83 -6.43 0.25 8.55
N VAL A 84 -7.72 0.09 8.21
CA VAL A 84 -8.19 0.12 6.82
C VAL A 84 -7.97 1.50 6.18
N ARG A 85 -8.25 2.57 6.92
CA ARG A 85 -8.04 3.96 6.48
C ARG A 85 -6.56 4.22 6.19
N THR A 86 -5.67 3.81 7.09
CA THR A 86 -4.22 3.98 6.93
C THR A 86 -3.68 3.21 5.72
N ARG A 87 -4.07 1.93 5.57
CA ARG A 87 -3.62 1.12 4.43
C ARG A 87 -4.19 1.60 3.10
N SER A 88 -5.39 2.18 3.10
CA SER A 88 -5.98 2.81 1.92
C SER A 88 -5.17 4.03 1.47
N MET A 89 -4.76 4.90 2.40
CA MET A 89 -3.87 6.04 2.07
C MET A 89 -2.49 5.57 1.58
N GLU A 90 -1.93 4.52 2.19
CA GLU A 90 -0.66 3.94 1.75
C GLU A 90 -0.75 3.36 0.34
N LEU A 91 -1.87 2.71 -0.01
CA LEU A 91 -2.16 2.24 -1.36
C LEU A 91 -2.08 3.39 -2.38
N GLY A 92 -2.64 4.56 -2.07
CA GLY A 92 -2.55 5.76 -2.91
C GLY A 92 -1.12 6.24 -3.12
N ARG A 93 -0.33 6.31 -2.05
CA ARG A 93 1.10 6.72 -2.13
C ARG A 93 1.93 5.76 -2.97
N GLN A 94 1.63 4.47 -2.91
CA GLN A 94 2.38 3.42 -3.61
C GLN A 94 1.85 3.13 -5.02
N ALA A 95 0.80 3.82 -5.48
CA ALA A 95 0.17 3.57 -6.78
C ALA A 95 1.08 3.90 -7.98
N ASP A 96 1.96 4.90 -7.86
CA ASP A 96 2.90 5.30 -8.92
C ASP A 96 4.35 4.82 -8.70
N GLU A 97 4.67 4.30 -7.51
CA GLU A 97 5.98 3.73 -7.13
C GLU A 97 6.32 2.42 -7.87
N GLY A 98 5.39 1.92 -8.70
CA GLY A 98 5.59 0.77 -9.58
C GLY A 98 4.93 -0.53 -9.09
N ASN A 99 5.09 -1.60 -9.88
CA ASN A 99 4.32 -2.85 -9.67
C ASN A 99 4.59 -3.52 -8.31
N ALA A 100 5.83 -3.51 -7.83
CA ALA A 100 6.19 -4.17 -6.58
C ALA A 100 5.59 -3.43 -5.37
N ALA A 101 5.78 -2.11 -5.32
CA ALA A 101 5.22 -1.23 -4.30
C ALA A 101 3.69 -1.33 -4.24
N TRP A 102 3.03 -1.22 -5.39
CA TRP A 102 1.59 -1.40 -5.51
C TRP A 102 1.10 -2.74 -4.93
N ARG A 103 1.76 -3.85 -5.31
CA ARG A 103 1.38 -5.18 -4.82
C ARG A 103 1.56 -5.34 -3.32
N THR A 104 2.62 -4.77 -2.75
CA THR A 104 2.85 -4.80 -1.31
C THR A 104 1.74 -4.04 -0.57
N ALA A 105 1.43 -2.81 -1.00
CA ALA A 105 0.38 -2.02 -0.39
C ALA A 105 -1.00 -2.66 -0.55
N ALA A 106 -1.29 -3.20 -1.73
CA ALA A 106 -2.50 -3.98 -2.02
C ALA A 106 -2.70 -5.17 -1.08
N ASN A 107 -1.64 -5.94 -0.84
CA ASN A 107 -1.67 -7.07 0.09
C ASN A 107 -1.88 -6.59 1.53
N ALA A 108 -1.24 -5.49 1.92
CA ALA A 108 -1.40 -4.91 3.25
C ALA A 108 -2.83 -4.42 3.51
N LEU A 109 -3.46 -3.76 2.52
CA LEU A 109 -4.87 -3.37 2.59
C LEU A 109 -5.80 -4.59 2.67
N THR A 110 -5.59 -5.58 1.80
CA THR A 110 -6.39 -6.83 1.81
C THR A 110 -6.34 -7.49 3.18
N ARG A 111 -5.15 -7.55 3.78
CA ARG A 111 -4.96 -8.11 5.12
C ARG A 111 -5.69 -7.31 6.18
N ALA A 112 -5.60 -5.97 6.16
CA ALA A 112 -6.33 -5.12 7.10
C ALA A 112 -7.86 -5.32 6.99
N CYS A 113 -8.39 -5.46 5.76
CA CYS A 113 -9.79 -5.80 5.54
C CYS A 113 -10.16 -7.14 6.20
N GLN A 114 -9.38 -8.19 5.93
CA GLN A 114 -9.62 -9.53 6.49
C GLN A 114 -9.53 -9.56 8.02
N GLU A 115 -8.53 -8.89 8.59
CA GLU A 115 -8.35 -8.79 10.04
C GLU A 115 -9.50 -8.02 10.70
N ALA A 116 -10.08 -7.02 10.02
CA ALA A 116 -11.32 -6.33 10.42
C ALA A 116 -12.58 -7.20 10.30
N GLY A 117 -12.49 -8.39 9.69
CA GLY A 117 -13.62 -9.31 9.51
C GLY A 117 -14.33 -9.17 8.16
N TRP A 118 -13.77 -8.41 7.22
CA TRP A 118 -14.29 -8.35 5.85
C TRP A 118 -14.03 -9.66 5.12
N THR A 119 -15.03 -10.12 4.36
CA THR A 119 -14.92 -11.26 3.46
C THR A 119 -15.25 -10.78 2.05
N ALA A 120 -14.45 -11.20 1.07
CA ALA A 120 -14.67 -10.82 -0.31
C ALA A 120 -16.08 -11.27 -0.78
N PRO A 121 -16.83 -10.40 -1.47
CA PRO A 121 -18.12 -10.76 -2.06
C PRO A 121 -17.99 -11.71 -3.25
#